data_AF-A0A6A7A4K0-F1
#
_entry.id   AF-A0A6A7A4K0-F1
#
_cell.length_a   1.000
_cell.length_b   1.000
_cell.length_c   1.000
_cell.angle_alpha   90.00
_cell.angle_beta   90.00
_cell.angle_gamma   90.00
#
_symmetry.space_group_name_H-M   'P 1'
#
loop_
_entity.id
_entity.type
_entity.pdbx_description
1 polymer ?
#
loop_
_entity_poly.entity_id
_entity_poly.type
_entity_poly.pdbx_seq_one_letter_code
_entity_poly.pdbx_strand_id
1 'polypeptide(L)'
;MKPSALLPLFALTQVSLADFFLFRVKAGNDYGYKISDVPNPGCKMPGQNIPWYPAKNDVSGGKLGVRCNGDGCSESNDPSGIDEMEMHFSNNPPWHWTIRKSQNFEMIDTNGGNGWGKCALLPGFTYKCRGGNGVDEGYRKFHCKTRITAGQIMQAK
;
A
#
# COMPACT_ATOMS: atom_id res chain seq x y z
N MET A 1 -28.31 31.36 45.27
CA MET A 1 -28.33 30.14 44.42
C MET A 1 -27.49 30.44 43.18
N LYS A 2 -26.33 29.78 43.01
CA LYS A 2 -25.46 29.93 41.84
C LYS A 2 -25.64 28.70 40.94
N PRO A 3 -25.88 28.85 39.63
CA PRO A 3 -25.93 27.70 38.74
C PRO A 3 -24.51 27.27 38.40
N SER A 4 -24.15 26.03 38.74
CA SER A 4 -22.96 25.37 38.21
C SER A 4 -23.25 24.97 36.76
N ALA A 5 -22.56 25.60 35.81
CA ALA A 5 -22.56 25.17 34.43
C ALA A 5 -21.67 23.93 34.30
N LEU A 6 -22.26 22.78 33.97
CA LEU A 6 -21.52 21.63 33.45
C LEU A 6 -21.18 21.92 31.98
N LEU A 7 -19.89 22.10 31.68
CA LEU A 7 -19.38 22.10 30.31
C LEU A 7 -19.21 20.65 29.84
N PRO A 8 -19.76 20.24 28.68
CA PRO A 8 -19.50 18.93 28.12
C PRO A 8 -18.06 18.90 27.59
N LEU A 9 -17.25 17.98 28.13
CA LEU A 9 -15.93 17.66 27.59
C LEU A 9 -16.13 16.89 26.28
N PHE A 10 -16.00 17.57 25.13
CA PHE A 10 -15.87 16.90 23.85
C PHE A 10 -14.48 16.25 23.77
N ALA A 11 -14.41 14.94 23.98
CA ALA A 11 -13.21 14.17 23.72
C ALA A 11 -12.98 14.08 22.19
N LEU A 12 -11.97 14.78 21.69
CA LEU A 12 -11.49 14.65 20.31
C LEU A 12 -10.84 13.27 20.14
N THR A 13 -11.58 12.27 19.68
CA THR A 13 -11.01 11.00 19.27
C THR A 13 -10.18 11.24 18.00
N GLN A 14 -8.85 11.21 18.11
CA GLN A 14 -8.01 11.20 16.92
C GLN A 14 -8.29 9.92 16.15
N VAL A 15 -8.83 10.06 14.93
CA VAL A 15 -8.96 8.94 14.00
C VAL A 15 -7.54 8.60 13.56
N SER A 16 -6.93 7.60 14.20
CA SER A 16 -5.63 7.07 13.77
C SER A 16 -5.82 6.51 12.36
N LEU A 17 -5.13 7.10 11.38
CA LEU A 17 -4.98 6.47 10.08
C LEU A 17 -4.07 5.26 10.23
N ALA A 18 -4.37 4.20 9.50
CA ALA A 18 -3.54 3.01 9.44
C ALA A 18 -2.39 3.23 8.45
N ASP A 19 -1.21 2.70 8.79
CA ASP A 19 -0.04 2.73 7.94
C ASP A 19 0.10 1.40 7.19
N PHE A 20 0.41 1.48 5.89
CA PHE A 20 0.99 0.36 5.17
C PHE A 20 2.12 0.81 4.25
N PHE A 21 3.02 -0.11 3.97
CA PHE A 21 4.16 0.06 3.07
C PHE A 21 3.98 -0.86 1.88
N LEU A 22 4.10 -0.29 0.67
CA LEU A 22 4.02 -1.04 -0.58
C LEU A 22 5.43 -1.34 -1.09
N PHE A 23 5.68 -2.61 -1.38
CA PHE A 23 6.95 -3.08 -1.90
C PHE A 23 6.76 -3.71 -3.25
N ARG A 24 7.62 -3.32 -4.21
CA ARG A 24 7.86 -4.12 -5.41
C ARG A 24 8.70 -5.31 -4.98
N VAL A 25 8.29 -6.51 -5.35
CA VAL A 25 8.97 -7.75 -4.95
C VAL A 25 9.22 -8.63 -6.15
N LYS A 26 10.30 -9.40 -6.06
CA LYS A 26 10.67 -10.45 -6.99
C LYS A 26 10.61 -11.79 -6.27
N ALA A 27 9.84 -12.73 -6.82
CA ALA A 27 9.75 -14.10 -6.34
C ALA A 27 10.10 -15.03 -7.50
N GLY A 28 11.31 -15.60 -7.48
CA GLY A 28 11.86 -16.31 -8.63
C GLY A 28 12.02 -15.38 -9.86
N ASN A 29 11.33 -15.72 -10.96
CA ASN A 29 11.34 -14.92 -12.19
C ASN A 29 10.17 -13.94 -12.30
N ASP A 30 9.22 -14.00 -11.36
CA ASP A 30 8.01 -13.20 -11.39
C ASP A 30 8.13 -11.94 -10.54
N TYR A 31 7.45 -10.90 -10.99
CA TYR A 31 7.37 -9.63 -10.29
C TYR A 31 5.96 -9.34 -9.81
N GLY A 32 5.89 -8.73 -8.65
CA GLY A 32 4.63 -8.36 -8.04
C GLY A 32 4.83 -7.39 -6.91
N TYR A 33 3.83 -7.31 -6.07
CA TYR A 33 3.77 -6.39 -4.96
C TYR A 33 3.30 -7.09 -3.71
N LYS A 34 3.84 -6.62 -2.59
CA LYS A 34 3.42 -6.99 -1.26
C LYS A 34 3.19 -5.73 -0.43
N ILE A 35 2.31 -5.87 0.54
CA ILE A 35 1.97 -4.82 1.50
C ILE A 35 2.39 -5.29 2.88
N SER A 36 2.90 -4.37 3.71
CA SER A 36 3.26 -4.65 5.10
C SER A 36 2.84 -3.49 5.99
N ASP A 37 2.47 -3.78 7.22
CA ASP A 37 2.34 -2.82 8.32
C ASP A 37 3.70 -2.51 8.98
N VAL A 38 4.74 -3.30 8.68
CA VAL A 38 6.10 -3.08 9.15
C VAL A 38 6.91 -2.32 8.08
N PRO A 39 7.60 -1.22 8.41
CA PRO A 39 8.36 -0.44 7.43
C PRO A 39 9.52 -1.21 6.80
N ASN A 40 10.15 -2.08 7.58
CA ASN A 40 11.38 -2.80 7.23
C ASN A 40 11.23 -4.29 7.60
N PRO A 41 10.36 -5.06 6.93
CA PRO A 41 10.07 -6.44 7.33
C PRO A 41 11.23 -7.41 7.04
N GLY A 42 12.17 -7.02 6.17
CA GLY A 42 13.30 -7.85 5.77
C GLY A 42 12.85 -9.23 5.26
N CYS A 43 13.58 -10.27 5.64
CA CYS A 43 13.27 -11.65 5.24
C CYS A 43 12.01 -12.25 5.86
N LYS A 44 11.28 -11.50 6.71
CA LYS A 44 9.95 -11.92 7.16
C LYS A 44 8.89 -11.72 6.07
N MET A 45 9.12 -10.83 5.10
CA MET A 45 8.14 -10.56 4.04
C MET A 45 7.85 -11.75 3.09
N PRO A 46 8.86 -12.54 2.65
CA PRO A 46 8.60 -13.77 1.91
C PRO A 46 8.04 -14.91 2.80
N GLY A 47 8.43 -14.98 4.08
CA GLY A 47 8.12 -16.11 4.96
C GLY A 47 6.83 -16.00 5.79
N GLN A 48 6.27 -14.80 5.97
CA GLN A 48 4.94 -14.62 6.52
C GLN A 48 3.94 -14.74 5.36
N ASN A 49 2.75 -15.32 5.59
CA ASN A 49 1.65 -15.49 4.62
C ASN A 49 1.07 -14.14 4.13
N ILE A 50 1.94 -13.23 3.69
CA ILE A 50 1.63 -11.94 3.11
C ILE A 50 1.25 -12.22 1.66
N PRO A 51 0.00 -11.90 1.25
CA PRO A 51 -0.48 -12.09 -0.10
C PRO A 51 0.44 -11.46 -1.13
N TRP A 52 0.60 -12.17 -2.24
CA TRP A 52 1.31 -11.70 -3.41
C TRP A 52 0.32 -11.12 -4.43
N TYR A 53 0.54 -9.87 -4.85
CA TYR A 53 -0.26 -9.22 -5.89
C TYR A 53 0.55 -9.13 -7.18
N PRO A 54 0.13 -9.76 -8.27
CA PRO A 54 0.89 -9.77 -9.52
C PRO A 54 1.02 -8.35 -10.10
N ALA A 55 2.19 -8.05 -10.67
CA ALA A 55 2.34 -6.87 -11.50
C ALA A 55 1.54 -7.07 -12.80
N LYS A 56 0.71 -6.09 -13.18
CA LYS A 56 -0.17 -6.16 -14.34
C LYS A 56 -0.14 -4.88 -15.17
N ASN A 57 -0.49 -5.01 -16.44
CA ASN A 57 -0.73 -3.85 -17.31
C ASN A 57 -2.16 -3.30 -17.16
N ASP A 58 -3.04 -4.03 -16.49
CA ASP A 58 -4.43 -3.67 -16.25
C ASP A 58 -4.97 -4.40 -15.02
N VAL A 59 -5.59 -3.65 -14.12
CA VAL A 59 -6.23 -4.15 -12.89
C VAL A 59 -7.72 -3.73 -12.80
N SER A 60 -8.28 -3.23 -13.91
CA SER A 60 -9.71 -2.92 -14.02
C SER A 60 -10.58 -4.18 -14.08
N GLY A 61 -11.88 -4.01 -13.86
CA GLY A 61 -12.87 -5.10 -14.01
C GLY A 61 -12.67 -6.28 -13.05
N GLY A 62 -12.17 -6.02 -11.83
CA GLY A 62 -11.98 -7.05 -10.79
C GLY A 62 -10.69 -7.86 -10.89
N LYS A 63 -9.75 -7.44 -11.75
CA LYS A 63 -8.46 -8.10 -11.94
C LYS A 63 -7.52 -7.78 -10.77
N LEU A 64 -7.36 -8.73 -9.85
CA LEU A 64 -6.40 -8.61 -8.74
C LEU A 64 -4.97 -8.34 -9.23
N GLY A 65 -4.28 -7.40 -8.60
CA GLY A 65 -2.90 -7.06 -8.90
C GLY A 65 -2.60 -5.59 -8.70
N VAL A 66 -1.45 -5.18 -9.24
CA VAL A 66 -1.01 -3.79 -9.21
C VAL A 66 -0.44 -3.41 -10.57
N ARG A 67 -0.95 -2.32 -11.14
CA ARG A 67 -0.40 -1.66 -12.31
C ARG A 67 0.43 -0.46 -11.84
N CYS A 68 1.62 -0.32 -12.40
CA CYS A 68 2.49 0.81 -12.14
C CYS A 68 2.88 1.45 -13.46
N ASN A 69 2.85 2.78 -13.49
CA ASN A 69 3.28 3.58 -14.62
C ASN A 69 4.37 4.58 -14.22
N GLY A 70 5.35 4.77 -15.09
CA GLY A 70 6.52 5.64 -14.89
C GLY A 70 7.83 4.87 -14.65
N ASP A 71 8.95 5.58 -14.77
CA ASP A 71 10.30 5.01 -14.69
C ASP A 71 10.64 4.41 -13.32
N GLY A 72 9.93 4.83 -12.26
CA GLY A 72 10.16 4.35 -10.89
C GLY A 72 9.58 2.96 -10.57
N CYS A 73 8.88 2.34 -11.51
CA CYS A 73 8.15 1.07 -11.31
C CYS A 73 9.04 -0.16 -11.21
N SER A 74 10.21 -0.14 -11.85
CA SER A 74 11.18 -1.24 -11.81
C SER A 74 11.84 -1.37 -10.44
N GLU A 75 12.50 -2.50 -10.18
CA GLU A 75 13.06 -2.92 -8.88
C GLU A 75 13.77 -1.81 -8.11
N SER A 76 15.02 -1.51 -8.46
CA SER A 76 15.88 -0.53 -7.78
C SER A 76 15.69 0.90 -8.26
N ASN A 77 14.79 1.14 -9.22
CA ASN A 77 14.56 2.48 -9.75
C ASN A 77 14.00 3.39 -8.66
N ASP A 78 14.37 4.66 -8.73
CA ASP A 78 13.90 5.69 -7.81
C ASP A 78 12.36 5.79 -7.89
N PRO A 79 11.63 5.55 -6.78
CA PRO A 79 10.19 5.71 -6.72
C PRO A 79 9.68 7.10 -7.16
N SER A 80 10.53 8.14 -7.14
CA SER A 80 10.17 9.48 -7.62
C SER A 80 9.76 9.54 -9.09
N GLY A 81 10.17 8.53 -9.87
CA GLY A 81 9.75 8.30 -11.25
C GLY A 81 8.40 7.60 -11.40
N ILE A 82 7.68 7.28 -10.32
CA ILE A 82 6.32 6.70 -10.41
C ILE A 82 5.32 7.83 -10.67
N ASP A 83 4.58 7.73 -11.77
CA ASP A 83 3.52 8.67 -12.11
C ASP A 83 2.16 8.20 -11.61
N GLU A 84 1.91 6.90 -11.68
CA GLU A 84 0.65 6.27 -11.26
C GLU A 84 0.87 4.86 -10.72
N MET A 85 0.16 4.53 -9.65
CA MET A 85 0.06 3.19 -9.09
C MET A 85 -1.41 2.85 -8.90
N GLU A 86 -1.93 1.94 -9.71
CA GLU A 86 -3.29 1.42 -9.59
C GLU A 86 -3.25 0.05 -8.95
N MET A 87 -4.02 -0.15 -7.89
CA MET A 87 -3.98 -1.33 -7.04
C MET A 87 -5.38 -1.89 -6.90
N HIS A 88 -5.54 -3.19 -7.12
CA HIS A 88 -6.77 -3.92 -6.89
C HIS A 88 -6.45 -5.18 -6.08
N PHE A 89 -6.81 -5.18 -4.79
CA PHE A 89 -6.37 -6.20 -3.84
C PHE A 89 -7.44 -7.22 -3.47
N SER A 90 -8.72 -6.89 -3.60
CA SER A 90 -9.83 -7.83 -3.40
C SER A 90 -11.05 -7.36 -4.17
N ASN A 91 -11.90 -8.33 -4.55
CA ASN A 91 -13.21 -8.09 -5.12
C ASN A 91 -14.30 -8.00 -4.03
N ASN A 92 -14.04 -8.48 -2.80
CA ASN A 92 -15.01 -8.51 -1.73
C ASN A 92 -14.36 -8.35 -0.33
N PRO A 93 -14.41 -7.16 0.28
CA PRO A 93 -14.88 -5.89 -0.32
C PRO A 93 -13.95 -5.40 -1.44
N PRO A 94 -14.44 -4.55 -2.37
CA PRO A 94 -13.67 -4.07 -3.51
C PRO A 94 -12.58 -3.07 -3.08
N TRP A 95 -11.37 -3.58 -2.86
CA TRP A 95 -10.19 -2.81 -2.49
C TRP A 95 -9.44 -2.36 -3.74
N HIS A 96 -9.92 -1.28 -4.36
CA HIS A 96 -9.38 -0.72 -5.60
C HIS A 96 -9.10 0.77 -5.48
N TRP A 97 -7.85 1.16 -5.66
CA TRP A 97 -7.45 2.56 -5.61
C TRP A 97 -6.35 2.90 -6.61
N THR A 98 -6.24 4.18 -6.91
CA THR A 98 -5.16 4.76 -7.69
C THR A 98 -4.43 5.80 -6.87
N ILE A 99 -3.10 5.78 -6.94
CA ILE A 99 -2.21 6.80 -6.41
C ILE A 99 -1.57 7.51 -7.59
N ARG A 100 -1.66 8.84 -7.66
CA ARG A 100 -1.08 9.63 -8.76
C ARG A 100 -0.15 10.73 -8.29
N LYS A 101 0.98 10.89 -8.98
CA LYS A 101 1.92 12.00 -8.76
C LYS A 101 1.26 13.36 -8.99
N SER A 102 0.44 13.48 -10.03
CA SER A 102 -0.32 14.70 -10.36
C SER A 102 -1.32 15.10 -9.27
N GLN A 103 -1.71 14.18 -8.41
CA GLN A 103 -2.62 14.40 -7.28
C GLN A 103 -1.87 14.33 -5.94
N ASN A 104 -0.57 14.69 -5.94
CA ASN A 104 0.28 14.68 -4.74
C ASN A 104 0.23 13.35 -3.96
N PHE A 105 0.16 12.24 -4.70
CA PHE A 105 0.05 10.86 -4.19
C PHE A 105 -1.13 10.62 -3.25
N GLU A 106 -2.27 11.31 -3.49
CA GLU A 106 -3.54 10.92 -2.90
C GLU A 106 -3.96 9.52 -3.36
N MET A 107 -4.52 8.74 -2.44
CA MET A 107 -5.07 7.42 -2.71
C MET A 107 -6.57 7.56 -2.90
N ILE A 108 -7.01 7.43 -4.15
CA ILE A 108 -8.38 7.72 -4.58
C ILE A 108 -9.03 6.43 -5.07
N ASP A 109 -10.31 6.23 -4.76
CA ASP A 109 -11.06 5.11 -5.32
C ASP A 109 -11.24 5.22 -6.85
N THR A 110 -11.66 4.12 -7.47
CA THR A 110 -11.95 4.08 -8.91
C THR A 110 -13.10 4.99 -9.34
N ASN A 111 -13.95 5.40 -8.39
CA ASN A 111 -15.03 6.34 -8.63
C ASN A 111 -14.55 7.80 -8.62
N GLY A 112 -13.25 8.06 -8.35
CA GLY A 112 -12.61 9.36 -8.44
C GLY A 112 -13.07 10.38 -7.39
N GLY A 113 -13.92 9.98 -6.44
CA GLY A 113 -14.65 10.89 -5.57
C GLY A 113 -14.21 10.86 -4.12
N ASN A 114 -13.66 9.74 -3.63
CA ASN A 114 -13.31 9.59 -2.22
C ASN A 114 -11.81 9.38 -2.04
N GLY A 115 -11.18 10.28 -1.27
CA GLY A 115 -9.84 10.09 -0.74
C GLY A 115 -9.86 9.06 0.39
N TRP A 116 -9.15 7.95 0.19
CA TRP A 116 -8.99 6.86 1.17
C TRP A 116 -7.74 7.00 2.02
N GLY A 117 -6.83 7.88 1.60
CA GLY A 117 -5.57 8.12 2.27
C GLY A 117 -4.63 8.96 1.44
N LYS A 118 -3.42 9.10 1.95
CA LYS A 118 -2.32 9.74 1.25
C LYS A 118 -1.08 8.88 1.36
N CYS A 119 -0.38 8.75 0.25
CA CYS A 119 0.90 8.07 0.20
C CYS A 119 2.04 9.07 0.07
N ALA A 120 3.20 8.68 0.58
CA ALA A 120 4.45 9.35 0.39
C ALA A 120 5.43 8.36 -0.25
N LEU A 121 6.26 8.88 -1.15
CA LEU A 121 7.41 8.15 -1.65
C LEU A 121 8.32 7.85 -0.46
N LEU A 122 8.68 6.58 -0.28
CA LEU A 122 9.57 6.18 0.80
C LEU A 122 10.70 5.27 0.29
N PRO A 123 11.61 5.82 -0.54
CA PRO A 123 12.76 5.08 -1.03
C PRO A 123 13.69 4.66 0.11
N GLY A 124 14.65 3.79 -0.23
CA GLY A 124 15.82 3.53 0.63
C GLY A 124 15.75 2.29 1.52
N PHE A 125 14.65 1.51 1.49
CA PHE A 125 14.67 0.16 2.05
C PHE A 125 14.57 -0.89 0.96
N THR A 126 15.58 -1.75 0.92
CA THR A 126 15.60 -2.95 0.12
C THR A 126 15.99 -4.14 0.98
N TYR A 127 15.52 -5.32 0.63
CA TYR A 127 15.99 -6.56 1.22
C TYR A 127 16.28 -7.58 0.14
N LYS A 128 17.20 -8.49 0.45
CA LYS A 128 17.58 -9.61 -0.39
C LYS A 128 17.72 -10.84 0.50
N CYS A 129 16.88 -11.84 0.26
CA CYS A 129 16.76 -13.01 1.11
C CYS A 129 16.96 -14.26 0.27
N ARG A 130 17.78 -15.20 0.76
CA ARG A 130 17.96 -16.49 0.10
C ARG A 130 16.83 -17.42 0.57
N GLY A 131 15.94 -17.78 -0.35
CA GLY A 131 14.87 -18.75 -0.14
C GLY A 131 15.17 -20.08 -0.83
N GLY A 132 14.37 -21.12 -0.55
CA GLY A 132 14.64 -22.50 -0.99
C GLY A 132 14.91 -22.68 -2.49
N ASN A 133 14.27 -21.89 -3.36
CA ASN A 133 14.41 -21.99 -4.82
C ASN A 133 14.96 -20.72 -5.49
N GLY A 134 15.53 -19.78 -4.74
CA GLY A 134 16.04 -18.54 -5.34
C GLY A 134 16.33 -17.40 -4.37
N VAL A 135 16.35 -16.19 -4.92
CA VAL A 135 16.53 -14.95 -4.16
C VAL A 135 15.23 -14.18 -4.21
N ASP A 136 14.66 -13.93 -3.03
CA ASP A 136 13.55 -13.00 -2.87
C ASP A 136 14.09 -11.61 -2.58
N GLU A 137 13.69 -10.66 -3.41
CA GLU A 137 14.07 -9.26 -3.27
C GLU A 137 12.83 -8.41 -3.07
N GLY A 138 12.96 -7.34 -2.29
CA GLY A 138 11.90 -6.35 -2.18
C GLY A 138 12.42 -4.95 -2.05
N TYR A 139 11.68 -4.03 -2.65
CA TYR A 139 12.05 -2.64 -2.86
C TYR A 139 10.87 -1.77 -2.42
N ARG A 140 11.05 -1.00 -1.34
CA ARG A 140 9.97 -0.15 -0.83
C ARG A 140 9.70 1.00 -1.79
N LYS A 141 8.44 1.19 -2.14
CA LYS A 141 8.00 2.26 -3.07
C LYS A 141 7.23 3.34 -2.33
N PHE A 142 6.18 2.96 -1.60
CA PHE A 142 5.31 3.90 -0.90
C PHE A 142 5.16 3.56 0.57
N HIS A 143 4.93 4.61 1.35
CA HIS A 143 4.30 4.55 2.67
C HIS A 143 2.95 5.27 2.58
N CYS A 144 1.87 4.57 2.90
CA CYS A 144 0.51 5.07 2.79
C CYS A 144 -0.14 5.18 4.17
N LYS A 145 -0.70 6.35 4.44
CA LYS A 145 -1.58 6.61 5.59
C LYS A 145 -3.01 6.59 5.10
N THR A 146 -3.78 5.60 5.53
CA THR A 146 -5.09 5.31 4.94
C THR A 146 -6.12 4.97 5.99
N ARG A 147 -7.39 4.93 5.60
CA ARG A 147 -8.50 4.52 6.45
C ARG A 147 -8.60 3.00 6.60
N ILE A 148 -7.75 2.23 5.93
CA ILE A 148 -7.73 0.78 5.92
C ILE A 148 -6.35 0.24 6.33
N THR A 149 -6.34 -0.79 7.17
CA THR A 149 -5.09 -1.42 7.61
C THR A 149 -4.54 -2.39 6.56
N ALA A 150 -3.22 -2.62 6.57
CA ALA A 150 -2.62 -3.71 5.80
C ALA A 150 -3.30 -5.05 6.13
N GLY A 151 -3.61 -5.31 7.40
CA GLY A 151 -4.31 -6.52 7.85
C GLY A 151 -5.68 -6.72 7.17
N GLN A 152 -6.50 -5.67 7.08
CA GLN A 152 -7.79 -5.73 6.38
C GLN A 152 -7.63 -6.03 4.89
N ILE A 153 -6.61 -5.46 4.24
CA ILE A 153 -6.33 -5.77 2.82
C ILE A 153 -5.88 -7.22 2.67
N MET A 154 -4.96 -7.68 3.53
CA MET A 154 -4.40 -9.03 3.46
C MET A 154 -5.38 -10.14 3.83
N GLN A 155 -6.41 -9.84 4.62
CA GLN A 155 -7.46 -10.77 5.02
C GLN A 155 -8.66 -10.78 4.07
N ALA A 156 -8.73 -9.83 3.13
CA ALA A 156 -9.77 -9.82 2.12
C ALA A 156 -9.57 -11.00 1.17
N LYS A 157 -10.61 -11.81 1.00
CA LYS A 157 -10.61 -13.03 0.19
C LYS A 157 -11.14 -12.78 -1.21
#